data_AF-A0A527ZBN0-F1
#
_entry.id   AF-A0A527ZBN0-F1
#
_cell.length_a   1.000
_cell.length_b   1.000
_cell.length_c   1.000
_cell.angle_alpha   90.00
_cell.angle_beta   90.00
_cell.angle_gamma   90.00
#
_symmetry.space_group_name_H-M   'P 1'
#
loop_
_entity.id
_entity.type
_entity.pdbx_description
1 polymer ?
#
loop_
_entity_poly.entity_id
_entity_poly.type
_entity_poly.pdbx_seq_one_letter_code
_entity_poly.pdbx_strand_id
1 'polypeptide(L)'
;INTMILSLLYRLTPQDCRLIMIDPKMLELSVYDGIPHLLTPVVTDPKKAVVALKWTVREMEDRYRKMSKVGVRNIDGFNARVQQAEKKGEKISRTVQTGFDRQTGEAVYETENLDLEPMPYIV
;
A
#
# COMPACT_ATOMS: atom_id res chain seq x y z
N ILE A 1 -10.89 -4.29 -22.10
CA ILE A 1 -10.62 -4.04 -20.66
C ILE A 1 -10.96 -5.26 -19.81
N ASN A 2 -12.16 -5.85 -19.96
CA ASN A 2 -12.61 -7.02 -19.20
C ASN A 2 -11.61 -8.19 -19.14
N THR A 3 -10.94 -8.52 -20.24
CA THR A 3 -9.89 -9.56 -20.25
C THR A 3 -8.72 -9.24 -19.31
N MET A 4 -8.33 -7.97 -19.19
CA MET A 4 -7.28 -7.55 -18.26
C MET A 4 -7.75 -7.65 -16.81
N ILE A 5 -8.97 -7.19 -16.51
CA ILE A 5 -9.58 -7.31 -15.18
C ILE A 5 -9.67 -8.78 -14.77
N LEU A 6 -10.24 -9.63 -15.63
CA LEU A 6 -10.31 -11.07 -15.37
C LEU A 6 -8.92 -11.69 -15.17
N SER A 7 -7.92 -11.30 -15.97
CA SER A 7 -6.55 -11.80 -15.79
C SER A 7 -5.95 -11.45 -14.42
N LEU A 8 -6.38 -10.35 -13.79
CA LEU A 8 -5.99 -10.02 -12.42
C LEU A 8 -6.79 -10.84 -11.42
N LEU A 9 -8.12 -10.87 -11.55
CA LEU A 9 -9.01 -11.59 -10.64
C LEU A 9 -8.75 -13.11 -10.57
N TYR A 10 -8.34 -13.73 -11.68
CA TYR A 10 -7.99 -15.15 -11.73
C TYR A 10 -6.62 -15.47 -11.11
N ARG A 11 -5.74 -14.48 -10.94
CA ARG A 11 -4.37 -14.69 -10.45
C ARG A 11 -4.12 -14.15 -9.05
N LEU A 12 -4.86 -13.12 -8.63
CA LEU A 12 -4.58 -12.37 -7.42
C LEU A 12 -5.80 -12.37 -6.50
N THR A 13 -5.58 -12.68 -5.23
CA THR A 13 -6.61 -12.60 -4.20
C THR A 13 -6.91 -11.14 -3.85
N PRO A 14 -8.02 -10.83 -3.16
CA PRO A 14 -8.29 -9.49 -2.65
C PRO A 14 -7.21 -8.94 -1.71
N GLN A 15 -6.41 -9.81 -1.09
CA GLN A 15 -5.29 -9.44 -0.22
C GLN A 15 -4.04 -9.10 -1.03
N ASP A 16 -3.89 -9.65 -2.23
CA ASP A 16 -2.75 -9.40 -3.11
C ASP A 16 -3.00 -8.19 -4.03
N CYS A 17 -4.25 -7.98 -4.44
CA CYS A 17 -4.63 -6.92 -5.39
C CYS A 17 -5.96 -6.27 -5.03
N ARG A 18 -5.95 -4.94 -5.06
CA ARG A 18 -7.10 -4.08 -4.85
C ARG A 18 -7.35 -3.20 -6.06
N LEU A 19 -8.61 -2.91 -6.36
CA LEU A 19 -9.04 -2.20 -7.56
C LEU A 19 -9.78 -0.91 -7.23
N ILE A 20 -9.52 0.14 -8.01
CA ILE A 20 -10.37 1.34 -8.09
C ILE A 20 -10.94 1.43 -9.50
N MET A 21 -12.23 1.16 -9.64
CA MET A 21 -12.91 1.24 -10.93
C MET A 21 -13.65 2.57 -11.08
N ILE A 22 -13.46 3.24 -12.21
CA ILE A 22 -14.13 4.50 -12.55
C ILE A 22 -14.92 4.29 -13.86
N ASP A 23 -16.24 4.41 -13.79
CA ASP A 23 -17.15 4.26 -14.92
C ASP A 23 -18.23 5.37 -14.90
N PRO A 24 -17.93 6.57 -15.44
CA PRO A 24 -18.84 7.71 -15.37
C PRO A 24 -20.08 7.55 -16.26
N LYS A 25 -20.07 6.57 -17.18
CA LYS A 25 -21.19 6.29 -18.08
C LYS A 25 -22.00 5.06 -17.64
N MET A 26 -21.51 4.29 -16.68
CA MET A 26 -22.15 3.08 -16.14
C MET A 26 -22.46 2.05 -17.23
N LEU A 27 -21.54 1.86 -18.19
CA LEU A 27 -21.78 0.97 -19.34
C LEU A 27 -21.00 -0.34 -19.27
N GLU A 28 -19.79 -0.33 -18.70
CA GLU A 28 -18.88 -1.47 -18.84
C GLU A 28 -18.46 -2.08 -17.49
N LEU A 29 -18.27 -1.27 -16.45
CA LEU A 29 -17.66 -1.76 -15.19
C LEU A 29 -18.67 -2.03 -14.08
N SER A 30 -19.94 -1.63 -14.25
CA SER A 30 -20.98 -1.81 -13.22
C SER A 30 -21.21 -3.29 -12.85
N VAL A 31 -20.90 -4.22 -13.75
CA VAL A 31 -20.97 -5.67 -13.49
C VAL A 31 -20.00 -6.15 -12.41
N TYR A 32 -18.93 -5.39 -12.16
CA TYR A 32 -17.91 -5.71 -11.16
C TYR A 32 -18.23 -5.10 -9.79
N ASP A 33 -19.34 -4.38 -9.63
CA ASP A 33 -19.67 -3.77 -8.35
C ASP A 33 -19.90 -4.84 -7.27
N GLY A 34 -19.35 -4.59 -6.07
CA GLY A 34 -19.44 -5.50 -4.93
C GLY A 34 -18.41 -6.64 -4.89
N ILE A 35 -17.51 -6.78 -5.86
CA ILE A 35 -16.41 -7.77 -5.75
C ILE A 35 -15.45 -7.39 -4.59
N PRO A 36 -14.86 -8.38 -3.90
CA PRO A 36 -14.02 -8.12 -2.71
C PRO A 36 -12.72 -7.37 -3.00
N HIS A 37 -12.28 -7.34 -4.27
CA HIS A 37 -11.09 -6.61 -4.71
C HIS A 37 -11.29 -5.08 -4.70
N LEU A 38 -12.52 -4.59 -4.75
CA LEU A 38 -12.77 -3.14 -4.81
C LEU A 38 -12.39 -2.44 -3.49
N LEU A 39 -11.72 -1.29 -3.59
CA LEU A 39 -11.49 -0.38 -2.45
C LEU A 39 -12.69 0.52 -2.15
N THR A 40 -13.48 0.76 -3.18
CA THR A 40 -14.69 1.57 -3.17
C THR A 40 -15.65 0.98 -4.20
N PRO A 41 -16.98 1.14 -4.05
CA PRO A 41 -17.91 0.87 -5.13
C PRO A 41 -17.48 1.56 -6.42
N VAL A 42 -17.90 1.00 -7.57
CA VAL A 42 -17.54 1.54 -8.89
C VAL A 42 -17.90 3.04 -8.94
N VAL A 43 -16.90 3.88 -9.23
CA VAL A 43 -17.03 5.32 -9.13
C VAL A 43 -17.66 5.87 -10.39
N THR A 44 -18.87 6.41 -10.26
CA THR A 44 -19.63 6.93 -11.39
C THR A 44 -19.68 8.46 -11.42
N ASP A 45 -19.56 9.11 -10.25
CA ASP A 45 -19.49 10.57 -10.15
C ASP A 45 -18.07 11.07 -10.49
N PRO A 46 -17.89 11.94 -11.51
CA PRO A 46 -16.59 12.51 -11.85
C PRO A 46 -15.88 13.22 -10.69
N LYS A 47 -16.61 13.87 -9.78
CA LYS A 47 -16.04 14.54 -8.61
C LYS A 47 -15.46 13.52 -7.63
N LYS A 48 -16.13 12.38 -7.44
CA LYS A 48 -15.63 11.28 -6.61
C LYS A 48 -14.39 10.62 -7.24
N ALA A 49 -14.33 10.56 -8.57
CA ALA A 49 -13.14 10.08 -9.29
C ALA A 49 -11.90 10.92 -8.96
N VAL A 50 -12.03 12.25 -8.91
CA VAL A 50 -10.92 13.15 -8.50
C VAL A 50 -10.46 12.84 -7.07
N VAL A 51 -11.39 12.58 -6.15
CA VAL A 51 -11.06 12.22 -4.76
C VAL A 51 -10.32 10.87 -4.70
N ALA A 52 -10.78 9.87 -5.45
CA ALA A 52 -10.13 8.56 -5.52
C ALA A 52 -8.68 8.67 -6.05
N LEU A 53 -8.46 9.46 -7.10
CA LEU A 53 -7.11 9.68 -7.63
C LEU A 53 -6.19 10.43 -6.65
N LYS A 54 -6.71 11.43 -5.93
CA LYS A 54 -5.96 12.10 -4.86
C LYS A 54 -5.58 11.13 -3.75
N TRP A 55 -6.48 10.21 -3.41
CA TRP A 55 -6.19 9.15 -2.46
C TRP A 55 -5.07 8.23 -2.96
N THR A 56 -5.09 7.83 -4.24
CA THR A 56 -4.03 7.01 -4.83
C THR A 56 -2.65 7.68 -4.75
N VAL A 57 -2.58 9.00 -4.96
CA VAL A 57 -1.31 9.76 -4.79
C VAL A 57 -0.85 9.73 -3.34
N ARG A 58 -1.76 9.98 -2.39
CA ARG A 58 -1.44 9.94 -0.95
C ARG A 58 -0.96 8.56 -0.51
N GLU A 59 -1.63 7.51 -0.98
CA GLU A 59 -1.25 6.12 -0.72
C GLU A 59 0.12 5.83 -1.31
N MET A 60 0.41 6.26 -2.54
CA MET A 60 1.73 6.11 -3.15
C MET A 60 2.83 6.76 -2.30
N GLU A 61 2.63 7.99 -1.82
CA GLU A 61 3.59 8.67 -0.95
C GLU A 61 3.80 7.91 0.37
N ASP A 62 2.73 7.40 0.98
CA ASP A 62 2.82 6.62 2.20
C ASP A 62 3.61 5.33 2.01
N ARG A 63 3.36 4.62 0.90
CA ARG A 63 4.11 3.42 0.51
C ARG A 63 5.58 3.71 0.29
N TYR A 64 5.93 4.83 -0.35
CA TYR A 64 7.33 5.24 -0.48
C TYR A 64 8.00 5.48 0.87
N ARG A 65 7.31 6.11 1.83
CA ARG A 65 7.83 6.30 3.18
C ARG A 65 8.06 4.96 3.89
N LYS A 66 7.10 4.04 3.84
CA LYS A 66 7.21 2.68 4.40
C LYS A 66 8.39 1.92 3.78
N MET A 67 8.50 1.92 2.45
CA MET A 67 9.60 1.27 1.74
C MET A 67 10.96 1.88 2.10
N SER A 68 11.05 3.21 2.19
CA SER A 68 12.26 3.92 2.62
C SER A 68 12.68 3.56 4.04
N LYS A 69 11.73 3.46 4.99
CA LYS A 69 12.01 3.04 6.37
C LYS A 69 12.60 1.62 6.45
N VAL A 70 12.18 0.72 5.57
CA VAL A 70 12.65 -0.67 5.51
C VAL A 70 13.91 -0.84 4.63
N GLY A 71 14.25 0.17 3.82
CA GLY A 71 15.41 0.14 2.93
C GLY A 71 15.17 -0.62 1.62
N VAL A 72 13.92 -0.72 1.17
CA VAL A 72 13.53 -1.41 -0.08
C VAL A 72 13.09 -0.41 -1.16
N ARG A 73 13.21 -0.81 -2.43
CA ARG A 73 12.96 0.07 -3.59
C ARG A 73 11.63 -0.17 -4.30
N ASN A 74 10.96 -1.29 -4.03
CA ASN A 74 9.72 -1.68 -4.68
C ASN A 74 8.83 -2.49 -3.73
N ILE A 75 7.56 -2.65 -4.12
CA ILE A 75 6.54 -3.33 -3.33
C ILE A 75 6.86 -4.82 -3.13
N ASP A 76 7.43 -5.48 -4.14
CA ASP A 76 7.81 -6.89 -4.06
C ASP A 76 8.87 -7.12 -2.98
N GLY A 77 9.90 -6.26 -2.96
CA GLY A 77 10.96 -6.28 -1.96
C GLY A 77 10.43 -5.95 -0.56
N PHE A 78 9.47 -5.03 -0.46
CA PHE A 78 8.79 -4.75 0.80
C PHE A 78 8.03 -5.96 1.32
N ASN A 79 7.15 -6.53 0.49
CA ASN A 79 6.32 -7.68 0.87
C ASN A 79 7.18 -8.90 1.22
N ALA A 80 8.26 -9.16 0.46
CA ALA A 80 9.20 -10.21 0.77
C ALA A 80 9.88 -10.00 2.13
N ARG A 81 10.27 -8.76 2.47
CA ARG A 81 10.90 -8.45 3.76
C ARG A 81 9.94 -8.64 4.93
N VAL A 82 8.68 -8.21 4.78
CA VAL A 82 7.63 -8.38 5.78
C VAL A 82 7.34 -9.86 6.02
N GLN A 83 7.09 -10.64 4.96
CA GLN A 83 6.84 -12.08 5.08
C GLN A 83 8.01 -12.85 5.70
N GLN A 84 9.25 -12.47 5.40
CA GLN A 84 10.42 -13.07 6.04
C GLN A 84 10.49 -12.77 7.54
N ALA A 85 10.15 -11.54 7.93
CA ALA A 85 10.11 -11.13 9.33
C ALA A 85 9.02 -11.90 10.10
N GLU A 86 7.81 -11.99 9.53
CA GLU A 86 6.70 -12.77 10.09
C GLU A 86 7.07 -14.24 10.28
N LYS A 87 7.66 -14.89 9.26
CA LYS A 87 8.09 -16.30 9.33
C LYS A 87 9.13 -16.57 10.42
N LYS A 88 9.96 -15.57 10.75
CA LYS A 88 10.97 -15.67 11.80
C LYS A 88 10.46 -15.21 13.18
N GLY A 89 9.25 -14.63 13.25
CA GLY A 89 8.77 -13.96 14.46
C GLY A 89 9.59 -12.72 14.82
N GLU A 90 10.30 -12.14 13.86
CA GLU A 90 11.15 -10.95 14.06
C GLU A 90 10.32 -9.68 13.83
N LYS A 91 10.46 -8.69 14.71
CA LYS A 91 9.91 -7.35 14.47
C LYS A 91 10.91 -6.54 13.66
N ILE A 92 10.45 -5.92 12.58
CA ILE A 92 11.29 -5.01 11.80
C ILE A 92 11.45 -3.72 12.64
N SER A 93 12.68 -3.42 13.03
CA SER A 93 13.00 -2.21 13.78
C SER A 93 14.00 -1.35 13.02
N ARG A 94 13.94 -0.04 13.26
CA ARG A 94 14.89 0.92 12.71
C ARG A 94 15.43 1.80 13.84
N THR A 95 16.75 1.81 13.98
CA THR A 95 17.44 2.75 14.87
C THR A 95 17.66 4.06 14.12
N VAL A 96 17.10 5.15 14.64
CA VAL A 96 17.23 6.50 14.10
C VAL A 96 17.88 7.41 15.13
N GLN A 97 18.76 8.31 14.69
CA GLN A 97 19.29 9.35 15.55
C GLN A 97 18.22 10.43 15.74
N THR A 98 17.74 10.61 16.97
CA THR A 98 16.67 11.55 17.31
C THR A 98 17.17 12.88 17.87
N GLY A 99 18.46 12.99 18.16
CA GLY A 99 19.08 14.25 18.54
C GLY A 99 20.48 14.08 19.15
N PHE A 100 20.85 15.06 19.96
CA PHE A 100 22.05 15.06 20.80
C PHE A 100 21.64 15.38 22.24
N ASP A 101 22.23 14.68 23.20
CA ASP A 101 22.04 14.98 24.61
C ASP A 101 22.59 16.38 24.93
N ARG A 102 21.80 17.21 25.62
CA ARG A 102 22.17 18.60 25.95
C ARG A 102 23.29 18.71 26.98
N GLN A 103 23.60 17.64 27.72
CA GLN A 103 24.64 17.63 28.76
C GLN A 103 25.94 16.99 28.26
N THR A 104 25.86 15.90 27.49
CA THR A 104 27.05 15.16 27.05
C THR A 104 27.44 15.43 25.60
N GLY A 105 26.54 16.00 24.79
CA GLY A 105 26.76 16.20 23.35
C GLY A 105 26.76 14.91 22.54
N GLU A 106 26.45 13.76 23.16
CA GLU A 106 26.40 12.47 22.49
C GLU A 106 25.12 12.30 21.67
N ALA A 107 25.21 11.56 20.57
CA ALA A 107 24.07 11.27 19.71
C ALA A 107 23.06 10.34 20.43
N VAL A 108 21.80 10.78 20.51
CA VAL A 108 20.70 9.98 21.05
C VAL A 108 20.09 9.18 19.91
N TYR A 109 20.01 7.87 20.10
CA TYR A 109 19.41 6.93 19.16
C TYR A 109 18.13 6.33 19.74
N GLU A 110 17.06 6.35 18.95
CA GLU A 110 15.80 5.70 19.29
C GLU A 110 15.54 4.55 18.32
N THR A 111 15.11 3.41 18.84
CA THR A 111 14.73 2.26 18.02
C THR A 111 13.22 2.23 17.86
N GLU A 112 12.74 2.57 16.66
CA GLU A 112 11.33 2.50 16.29
C GLU A 112 11.01 1.07 15.82
N ASN A 113 10.05 0.41 16.47
CA ASN A 113 9.48 -0.84 15.94
C ASN A 113 8.44 -0.50 14.88
N LEU A 114 8.61 -1.06 13.68
CA LEU A 114 7.70 -0.85 12.57
C LEU A 114 6.68 -1.99 12.53
N ASP A 115 5.42 -1.66 12.80
CA ASP A 115 4.31 -2.58 12.57
C ASP A 115 3.93 -2.51 11.09
N LEU A 116 4.29 -3.54 10.32
CA LEU A 116 4.20 -3.54 8.87
C LEU A 116 3.45 -4.77 8.39
N GLU A 117 2.46 -4.52 7.55
CA GLU A 117 1.72 -5.56 6.83
C GLU A 117 2.09 -5.54 5.35
N PRO A 118 2.01 -6.68 4.64
CA PRO A 118 2.17 -6.71 3.20
C PRO A 118 1.20 -5.75 2.50
N MET A 119 1.69 -5.05 1.48
CA MET A 119 0.91 -4.09 0.73
C MET A 119 0.35 -4.75 -0.55
N PRO A 120 -0.97 -4.69 -0.80
CA PRO A 120 -1.54 -5.19 -2.05
C PRO A 120 -1.14 -4.31 -3.22
N TYR A 121 -1.07 -4.86 -4.43
CA TYR A 121 -1.08 -4.04 -5.64
C TYR A 121 -2.38 -3.24 -5.72
N ILE A 122 -2.30 -1.99 -6.17
CA ILE A 122 -3.48 -1.16 -6.44
C ILE A 122 -3.51 -0.90 -7.94
N VAL A 123 -4.65 -1.21 -8.58
CA VAL A 123 -4.88 -1.02 -10.02
C VAL A 123 -6.11 -0.16 -10.25
#